data_AF-A0A2H0MNQ6-F1
#
_entry.id   AF-A0A2H0MNQ6-F1
#
_cell.length_a   1.000
_cell.length_b   1.000
_cell.length_c   1.000
_cell.angle_alpha   90.00
_cell.angle_beta   90.00
_cell.angle_gamma   90.00
#
_symmetry.space_group_name_H-M   'P 1'
#
loop_
_entity.id
_entity.type
_entity.pdbx_description
1 polymer ?
#
loop_
_entity_poly.entity_id
_entity_poly.type
_entity_poly.pdbx_seq_one_letter_code
_entity_poly.pdbx_strand_id
1 'polypeptide(L)'
;MKGRKIKAGIVYTIGVQETKHYRLRKNNSQKVYYEGKVYCCEVPNHTVFVRRNGRVAWCGNSIGVVTINMPRIGHLSKTKKDFFERLGHLMDLARESLEIKRKALENFMEKGLYPYSRYYL
;
A
#
# COMPACT_ATOMS: atom_id res chain seq x y z
N MET A 1 -4.06 -14.85 12.32
CA MET A 1 -4.69 -14.20 11.13
C MET A 1 -5.27 -15.25 10.17
N LYS A 2 -6.59 -15.22 9.94
CA LYS A 2 -7.30 -16.08 8.97
C LYS A 2 -7.05 -15.54 7.55
N GLY A 3 -6.20 -16.22 6.78
CA GLY A 3 -6.00 -15.93 5.35
C GLY A 3 -7.00 -16.72 4.49
N ARG A 4 -7.35 -16.20 3.31
CA ARG A 4 -8.17 -16.91 2.31
C ARG A 4 -7.28 -17.76 1.39
N LYS A 5 -7.63 -19.03 1.19
CA LYS A 5 -7.05 -19.87 0.13
C LYS A 5 -7.60 -19.40 -1.22
N ILE A 6 -6.72 -19.10 -2.19
CA ILE A 6 -7.10 -18.73 -3.56
C ILE A 6 -6.34 -19.64 -4.53
N LYS A 7 -7.03 -20.29 -5.47
CA LYS A 7 -6.43 -20.94 -6.65
C LYS A 7 -6.46 -19.93 -7.80
N ALA A 8 -5.36 -19.24 -8.05
CA ALA A 8 -5.27 -18.31 -9.18
C ALA A 8 -4.71 -19.03 -10.43
N GLY A 9 -5.34 -18.80 -11.59
CA GLY A 9 -4.81 -19.21 -12.90
C GLY A 9 -3.67 -18.31 -13.38
N ILE A 10 -3.46 -18.21 -14.70
CA ILE A 10 -2.34 -17.47 -15.31
C ILE A 10 -2.35 -15.98 -14.87
N VAL A 11 -1.30 -15.58 -14.15
CA VAL A 11 -1.04 -14.20 -13.71
C VAL A 11 -0.05 -13.52 -14.67
N TYR A 12 -0.28 -12.24 -14.98
CA TYR A 12 0.58 -11.40 -15.81
C TYR A 12 1.13 -10.25 -14.98
N THR A 13 2.36 -9.84 -15.26
CA THR A 13 3.01 -8.67 -14.65
C THR A 13 2.97 -7.51 -15.64
N ILE A 14 2.57 -6.31 -15.21
CA ILE A 14 2.60 -5.10 -16.04
C ILE A 14 3.67 -4.16 -15.47
N GLY A 15 4.65 -3.80 -16.30
CA GLY A 15 5.54 -2.67 -16.07
C GLY A 15 5.00 -1.43 -16.77
N VAL A 16 5.10 -0.27 -16.12
CA VAL A 16 4.81 1.04 -16.74
C VAL A 16 6.14 1.75 -16.99
N GLN A 17 6.37 2.17 -18.24
CA GLN A 17 7.55 2.93 -18.64
C GLN A 17 7.19 3.97 -19.69
N GLU A 18 7.58 5.23 -19.48
CA GLU A 18 7.28 6.39 -20.33
C GLU A 18 8.19 6.47 -21.57
N THR A 19 8.28 5.39 -22.34
CA THR A 19 9.03 5.35 -23.61
C THR A 19 8.11 4.98 -24.75
N LYS A 20 8.18 5.71 -25.88
CA LYS A 20 7.36 5.50 -27.10
C LYS A 20 7.42 4.07 -27.66
N HIS A 21 8.47 3.30 -27.34
CA HIS A 21 8.65 1.92 -27.79
C HIS A 21 8.87 0.98 -26.59
N TYR A 22 7.80 0.57 -25.92
CA TYR A 22 7.85 -0.44 -24.88
C TYR A 22 8.05 -1.84 -25.49
N ARG A 23 9.08 -2.57 -25.03
CA ARG A 23 9.30 -3.98 -25.37
C ARG A 23 9.37 -4.78 -24.06
N LEU A 24 8.32 -5.54 -23.76
CA LEU A 24 8.32 -6.54 -22.67
C LEU A 24 9.52 -7.48 -22.85
N ARG A 25 10.59 -7.28 -22.09
CA ARG A 25 11.68 -8.24 -22.04
C ARG A 25 11.18 -9.44 -21.26
N LYS A 26 10.90 -10.53 -21.97
CA LYS A 26 10.46 -11.84 -21.43
C LYS A 26 11.33 -12.33 -20.25
N ASN A 27 12.57 -11.86 -20.20
CA ASN A 27 13.60 -12.22 -19.23
C ASN A 27 13.42 -11.56 -17.85
N ASN A 28 12.55 -10.56 -17.69
CA ASN A 28 12.31 -9.87 -16.40
C ASN A 28 11.03 -10.34 -15.68
N SER A 29 10.36 -11.39 -16.18
CA SER A 29 9.14 -11.92 -15.57
C SER A 29 9.34 -13.37 -15.15
N GLN A 30 9.21 -13.65 -13.86
CA GLN A 30 9.27 -15.00 -13.33
C GLN A 30 7.88 -15.44 -12.85
N LYS A 31 7.45 -16.63 -13.24
CA LYS A 31 6.27 -17.28 -12.66
C LYS A 31 6.74 -18.17 -11.53
N VAL A 32 6.18 -17.97 -10.34
CA VAL A 32 6.48 -18.80 -9.17
C VAL A 32 5.16 -19.38 -8.66
N TYR A 33 5.12 -20.70 -8.52
CA TYR A 33 4.02 -21.37 -7.84
C TYR A 33 4.16 -21.11 -6.34
N TYR A 34 3.16 -20.46 -5.75
CA TYR A 34 3.13 -20.12 -4.33
C TYR A 34 1.91 -20.77 -3.68
N GLU A 35 2.14 -21.58 -2.65
CA GLU A 35 1.08 -22.12 -1.78
C GLU A 35 1.28 -21.60 -0.36
N GLY A 36 0.42 -20.67 0.05
CA GLY A 36 0.53 -20.03 1.36
C GLY A 36 -0.46 -18.89 1.54
N LYS A 37 -0.37 -18.17 2.67
CA LYS A 37 -1.17 -16.95 2.88
C LYS A 37 -0.51 -15.81 2.09
N VAL A 38 -1.29 -15.14 1.24
CA VAL A 38 -0.86 -13.88 0.59
C VAL A 38 -1.31 -12.73 1.49
N TYR A 39 -0.35 -11.92 1.92
CA TYR A 39 -0.61 -10.67 2.64
C TYR A 39 -0.60 -9.49 1.66
N CYS A 40 -0.91 -8.28 2.12
CA CYS A 40 -0.75 -7.08 1.29
C CYS A 40 0.71 -7.01 0.77
N CYS A 41 0.86 -6.94 -0.55
CA CYS A 41 2.13 -6.63 -1.20
C CYS A 41 2.45 -5.16 -0.97
N GLU A 42 3.71 -4.73 -0.94
CA GLU A 42 4.08 -3.30 -0.95
C GLU A 42 5.16 -3.04 -1.98
N VAL A 43 4.85 -2.25 -3.00
CA VAL A 43 5.74 -1.96 -4.14
C VAL A 43 6.36 -0.57 -4.02
N PRO A 44 7.61 -0.32 -4.47
CA PRO A 44 8.28 0.97 -4.32
C PRO A 44 7.51 2.17 -4.91
N ASN A 45 6.72 1.95 -5.96
CA ASN A 45 5.91 2.99 -6.61
C ASN A 45 4.46 3.05 -6.10
N HIS A 46 4.14 2.34 -5.01
CA HIS A 46 2.81 2.14 -4.43
C HIS A 46 1.68 1.78 -5.40
N THR A 47 2.00 1.34 -6.63
CA THR A 47 1.04 1.09 -7.72
C THR A 47 1.09 -0.37 -8.13
N VAL A 48 0.00 -1.08 -7.86
CA VAL A 48 -0.12 -2.52 -8.13
C VAL A 48 -1.11 -2.77 -9.26
N PHE A 49 -0.69 -3.53 -10.26
CA PHE A 49 -1.62 -4.09 -11.25
C PHE A 49 -2.25 -5.37 -10.69
N VAL A 50 -3.58 -5.39 -10.55
CA VAL A 50 -4.31 -6.50 -9.96
C VAL A 50 -5.37 -7.03 -10.93
N ARG A 51 -5.45 -8.35 -11.07
CA ARG A 51 -6.57 -9.03 -11.75
C ARG A 51 -7.44 -9.78 -10.74
N ARG A 52 -8.72 -9.42 -10.62
CA ARG A 52 -9.72 -10.08 -9.74
C ARG A 52 -10.92 -10.51 -10.58
N ASN A 53 -11.24 -11.80 -10.56
CA ASN A 53 -12.38 -12.38 -11.31
C ASN A 53 -12.38 -12.00 -12.80
N GLY A 54 -11.22 -12.11 -13.44
CA GLY A 54 -11.06 -11.77 -14.86
C GLY A 54 -10.92 -10.28 -15.17
N ARG A 55 -11.30 -9.39 -14.24
CA ARG A 55 -11.22 -7.92 -14.38
C ARG A 55 -9.88 -7.39 -13.90
N VAL A 56 -9.34 -6.41 -14.61
CA VAL A 56 -8.06 -5.78 -14.31
C VAL A 56 -8.27 -4.40 -13.70
N ALA A 57 -7.46 -4.04 -12.70
CA ALA A 57 -7.49 -2.74 -12.06
C ALA A 57 -6.08 -2.34 -11.59
N TRP A 58 -5.77 -1.05 -11.70
CA TRP A 58 -4.66 -0.45 -10.99
C TRP A 58 -5.11 -0.13 -9.57
N CYS A 59 -4.39 -0.64 -8.57
CA CYS A 59 -4.67 -0.42 -7.16
C CYS A 59 -3.48 0.29 -6.52
N GLY A 60 -3.75 1.36 -5.77
CA GLY A 60 -2.75 1.92 -4.87
C GLY A 60 -2.66 1.09 -3.59
N ASN A 61 -1.47 0.99 -3.01
CA ASN A 61 -1.35 0.58 -1.61
C ASN A 61 -1.30 1.81 -0.71
N SER A 62 -1.94 1.68 0.46
CA SER A 62 -1.78 2.62 1.56
C SER A 62 -1.16 1.90 2.76
N ILE A 63 -0.18 2.54 3.38
CA ILE A 63 0.50 2.00 4.55
C ILE A 63 -0.41 1.98 5.79
N GLY A 64 -1.39 2.87 5.80
CA GLY A 64 -2.38 3.02 6.85
C GLY A 64 -3.31 4.19 6.56
N VAL A 65 -4.37 4.29 7.37
CA VAL A 65 -5.33 5.39 7.32
C VAL A 65 -5.46 5.92 8.74
N VAL A 66 -5.39 7.24 8.90
CA VAL A 66 -5.74 7.94 10.13
C VAL A 66 -6.96 8.80 9.83
N THR A 67 -8.00 8.68 10.66
CA THR A 67 -9.23 9.47 10.52
C THR A 67 -9.26 10.55 11.57
N ILE A 68 -9.39 11.80 11.15
CA ILE A 68 -9.49 12.96 12.03
C ILE A 68 -10.98 13.26 12.29
N ASN A 69 -11.35 13.42 13.56
CA ASN A 69 -12.72 13.77 13.95
C ASN A 69 -12.97 15.28 13.77
N MET A 70 -13.34 15.66 12.54
CA MET A 70 -13.61 17.05 12.16
C MET A 70 -14.73 17.71 12.98
N PRO A 71 -15.88 17.05 13.26
CA PRO A 71 -16.92 17.64 14.12
C PRO A 71 -16.42 18.01 15.52
N ARG A 72 -15.56 17.19 16.12
CA ARG A 72 -14.97 17.47 17.44
C ARG A 72 -14.08 18.72 17.42
N ILE A 73 -13.28 18.90 16.37
CA ILE A 73 -12.46 20.12 16.22
C ILE A 73 -13.37 21.33 16.07
N GLY A 74 -14.43 21.23 15.25
CA GLY A 74 -15.43 22.28 15.08
C GLY A 74 -16.09 22.69 16.39
N HIS A 75 -16.50 21.72 17.22
CA HIS A 75 -17.12 21.97 18.52
C HIS A 75 -16.18 22.67 19.52
N LEU A 76 -14.89 22.33 19.51
CA LEU A 76 -13.90 22.91 20.43
C LEU A 76 -13.35 24.26 19.98
N SER A 77 -13.52 24.63 18.71
CA SER A 77 -12.91 25.82 18.13
C SER A 77 -13.83 27.02 18.25
N LYS A 78 -13.33 28.12 18.82
CA LYS A 78 -14.11 29.37 18.95
C LYS A 78 -13.97 30.28 17.74
N THR A 79 -12.90 30.11 16.98
CA THR A 79 -12.61 30.91 15.78
C THR A 79 -12.08 30.02 14.67
N LYS A 80 -12.13 30.54 13.43
CA LYS A 80 -11.53 29.87 12.26
C LYS A 80 -10.02 29.63 12.45
N LYS A 81 -9.31 30.56 13.10
CA LYS A 81 -7.87 30.44 13.34
C LYS A 81 -7.56 29.26 14.29
N ASP A 82 -8.26 29.20 15.43
CA ASP A 82 -8.15 28.12 16.42
C ASP A 82 -8.47 26.74 15.80
N PHE A 83 -9.46 26.68 14.89
CA PHE A 83 -9.77 25.45 14.15
C PHE A 83 -8.60 24.94 13.32
N PHE A 84 -7.96 25.82 12.52
CA PHE A 84 -6.84 25.41 11.66
C PHE A 84 -5.58 25.11 12.46
N GLU A 85 -5.34 25.78 13.59
CA GLU A 85 -4.22 25.46 14.50
C GLU A 85 -4.40 24.05 15.09
N ARG A 86 -5.59 23.72 15.59
CA ARG A 86 -5.89 22.37 16.11
C ARG A 86 -5.83 21.29 15.05
N LEU A 87 -6.36 21.57 13.86
CA LEU A 87 -6.31 20.67 12.73
C LEU A 87 -4.84 20.41 12.32
N GLY A 88 -4.03 21.46 12.19
CA GLY A 88 -2.61 21.35 11.86
C GLY A 88 -1.86 20.46 12.84
N HIS A 89 -2.03 20.69 14.14
CA HIS A 89 -1.43 19.84 15.17
C HIS A 89 -1.86 18.36 15.05
N LEU A 90 -3.14 18.09 14.78
CA LEU A 90 -3.62 16.72 14.58
C LEU A 90 -3.10 16.09 13.28
N MET A 91 -2.91 16.89 12.23
CA MET A 91 -2.30 16.43 10.97
C MET A 91 -0.82 16.06 11.16
N ASP A 92 -0.06 16.83 11.95
CA ASP A 92 1.32 16.51 12.29
C ASP A 92 1.41 15.19 13.08
N LEU A 93 0.55 15.00 14.09
CA LEU A 93 0.45 13.74 14.83
C LEU A 93 0.04 12.56 13.92
N ALA A 94 -0.88 12.78 12.98
CA ALA A 94 -1.28 11.76 12.03
C ALA A 94 -0.12 11.36 11.11
N ARG A 95 0.68 12.32 10.64
CA ARG A 95 1.91 12.08 9.87
C ARG A 95 2.88 11.23 10.67
N GLU A 96 3.20 11.63 11.90
CA GLU A 96 4.13 10.90 12.76
C GLU A 96 3.69 9.46 13.01
N SER A 97 2.40 9.25 13.28
CA SER A 97 1.81 7.92 13.46
C SER A 97 1.99 7.03 12.22
N LEU A 98 1.73 7.57 11.02
CA LEU A 98 1.92 6.86 9.76
C LEU A 98 3.40 6.57 9.46
N GLU A 99 4.31 7.50 9.80
CA GLU A 99 5.75 7.30 9.65
C GLU A 99 6.29 6.22 10.60
N ILE A 100 5.83 6.17 11.85
CA ILE A 100 6.18 5.12 12.80
C ILE A 100 5.72 3.77 12.26
N LYS A 101 4.48 3.69 11.77
CA LYS A 101 3.94 2.47 11.17
C LYS A 101 4.76 2.03 9.94
N ARG A 102 5.19 2.98 9.11
CA ARG A 102 6.05 2.72 7.96
C ARG A 102 7.37 2.08 8.37
N LYS A 103 8.10 2.69 9.31
CA LYS A 103 9.37 2.16 9.83
C LYS A 103 9.20 0.78 10.45
N ALA A 104 8.10 0.56 11.17
CA ALA A 104 7.80 -0.75 11.75
C ALA A 104 7.60 -1.83 10.66
N LEU A 105 6.87 -1.51 9.59
CA LEU A 105 6.67 -2.41 8.46
C LEU A 105 7.97 -2.68 7.70
N GLU A 106 8.79 -1.65 7.45
CA GLU A 106 10.12 -1.78 6.85
C GLU A 106 10.99 -2.77 7.66
N ASN A 107 11.07 -2.58 8.98
CA ASN A 107 11.79 -3.50 9.87
C ASN A 107 11.27 -4.94 9.83
N PHE A 108 9.95 -5.13 9.72
CA PHE A 108 9.36 -6.46 9.58
C PHE A 108 9.64 -7.10 8.22
N MET A 109 9.70 -6.30 7.15
CA MET A 109 10.10 -6.76 5.81
C MET A 109 11.55 -7.25 5.82
N GLU A 110 12.48 -6.50 6.43
CA GLU A 110 13.88 -6.90 6.59
C GLU A 110 14.04 -8.21 7.37
N LYS A 111 13.22 -8.39 8.41
CA LYS A 111 13.16 -9.62 9.22
C LYS A 111 12.45 -10.78 8.53
N GLY A 112 11.96 -10.59 7.30
CA GLY A 112 11.31 -11.66 6.51
C GLY A 112 9.88 -12.00 6.94
N LEU A 113 9.23 -11.17 7.75
CA LEU A 113 7.84 -11.38 8.18
C LEU A 113 6.82 -11.08 7.07
N TYR A 114 7.25 -10.44 5.98
CA TYR A 114 6.49 -10.21 4.76
C TYR A 114 7.18 -10.87 3.56
N PRO A 115 7.20 -12.21 3.49
CA PRO A 115 7.98 -12.95 2.49
C PRO A 115 7.55 -12.64 1.05
N TYR A 116 6.27 -12.31 0.84
CA TYR A 116 5.79 -11.93 -0.49
C TYR A 116 6.35 -10.58 -0.95
N SER A 117 6.34 -9.57 -0.08
CA SER A 117 6.91 -8.26 -0.40
C SER A 117 8.43 -8.28 -0.51
N ARG A 118 9.12 -9.19 0.19
CA ARG A 118 10.58 -9.32 0.14
C ARG A 118 11.09 -10.08 -1.09
N TYR A 119 10.35 -11.08 -1.56
CA TYR A 119 10.83 -12.02 -2.57
C TYR A 119 10.39 -11.64 -3.99
N TYR A 120 9.23 -10.98 -4.14
CA TYR A 120 8.64 -10.69 -5.45
C TYR A 120 8.77 -9.23 -5.88
N LEU A 121 9.43 -8.39 -5.08
CA LEU A 121 9.66 -6.95 -5.30
C LEU A 121 11.09 -6.60 -4.91
#